data_AF-A0A0Q7WD50-F1
#
_entry.id   AF-A0A0Q7WD50-F1
#
_cell.length_a   1.000
_cell.length_b   1.000
_cell.length_c   1.000
_cell.angle_alpha   90.00
_cell.angle_beta   90.00
_cell.angle_gamma   90.00
#
_symmetry.space_group_name_H-M   'P 1'
#
loop_
_entity.id
_entity.type
_entity.pdbx_description
1 polymer ?
#
loop_
_entity_poly.entity_id
_entity_poly.type
_entity_poly.pdbx_seq_one_letter_code
_entity_poly.pdbx_strand_id
1 'polypeptide(L)'
;MAIPTHSERLDLAIQFSDSVERMRRCLSTAGIQVDDDEIVLAWAHYSDTWCAQWLALPDADHELLAILRKHLPEPRKVWQVVIEDAGDGTGDAIIVFPIDLLARIGWNVDDDLEIITASAGTMILRRKE
;
A
#
# COMPACT_ATOMS: atom_id res chain seq x y z
N MET A 1 14.55 -11.76 2.25
CA MET A 1 13.44 -12.00 3.20
C MET A 1 12.13 -11.87 2.43
N ALA A 2 11.04 -12.49 2.86
CA ALA A 2 9.74 -12.18 2.26
C ALA A 2 9.31 -10.76 2.66
N ILE A 3 8.86 -9.96 1.69
CA ILE A 3 8.29 -8.64 1.97
C ILE A 3 6.97 -8.85 2.74
N PRO A 4 6.75 -8.19 3.88
CA PRO A 4 5.55 -8.37 4.71
C PRO A 4 4.30 -7.96 3.95
N THR A 5 3.19 -8.64 4.20
CA THR A 5 1.85 -8.34 3.67
C THR A 5 1.29 -7.03 4.23
N HIS A 6 0.21 -6.51 3.66
CA HIS A 6 -0.41 -5.27 4.15
C HIS A 6 -0.83 -5.36 5.63
N SER A 7 -1.49 -6.45 6.03
CA SER A 7 -1.91 -6.63 7.43
C SER A 7 -0.71 -6.64 8.38
N GLU A 8 0.35 -7.37 8.02
CA GLU A 8 1.58 -7.42 8.82
C GLU A 8 2.26 -6.04 8.90
N ARG A 9 2.25 -5.26 7.82
CA ARG A 9 2.80 -3.90 7.84
C ARG A 9 2.05 -2.95 8.75
N LEU A 10 0.72 -3.09 8.88
CA LEU A 10 -0.06 -2.33 9.85
C LEU A 10 0.33 -2.69 11.29
N ASP A 11 0.52 -3.98 11.60
CA ASP A 11 0.97 -4.42 12.91
C ASP A 11 2.40 -3.94 13.22
N LEU A 12 3.29 -4.01 12.23
CA LEU A 12 4.66 -3.52 12.32
C LEU A 12 4.73 -1.99 12.51
N ALA A 13 3.81 -1.24 11.89
CA ALA A 13 3.71 0.20 12.10
C ALA A 13 3.40 0.55 13.56
N ILE A 14 2.58 -0.28 14.22
CA ILE A 14 2.28 -0.15 15.65
C ILE A 14 3.48 -0.58 16.49
N GLN A 15 4.11 -1.72 16.15
CA GLN A 15 5.25 -2.26 16.89
C GLN A 15 6.47 -1.32 16.88
N PHE A 16 6.72 -0.66 15.74
CA PHE A 16 7.85 0.25 15.54
C PHE A 16 7.43 1.72 15.45
N SER A 17 6.40 2.11 16.22
CA SER A 17 5.78 3.43 16.16
C SER A 17 6.77 4.60 16.21
N ASP A 18 7.75 4.55 17.12
CA ASP A 18 8.77 5.61 17.25
C ASP A 18 9.63 5.77 15.98
N SER A 19 9.99 4.65 15.36
CA SER A 19 10.77 4.63 14.11
C SER A 19 9.93 5.15 12.95
N VAL A 20 8.67 4.70 12.86
CA VAL A 20 7.72 5.14 11.84
C VAL A 20 7.40 6.63 11.97
N GLU A 21 7.22 7.14 13.18
CA GLU A 21 6.98 8.56 13.42
C GLU A 21 8.18 9.41 12.97
N ARG A 22 9.41 8.97 13.27
CA ARG A 22 10.62 9.65 12.80
C ARG A 22 10.70 9.67 11.27
N MET A 23 10.44 8.54 10.62
CA MET A 23 10.42 8.43 9.15
C MET A 23 9.35 9.35 8.54
N ARG A 24 8.13 9.35 9.09
CA ARG A 24 7.02 10.19 8.67
C ARG A 24 7.35 11.68 8.80
N ARG A 25 7.96 12.09 9.91
CA ARG A 25 8.39 13.47 10.17
C ARG A 25 9.45 13.92 9.16
N CYS A 26 10.42 13.05 8.88
CA CYS A 26 11.47 13.31 7.90
C CYS A 26 10.90 13.53 6.50
N LEU A 27 9.98 12.66 6.06
CA LEU A 27 9.29 12.78 4.77
C LEU A 27 8.40 14.02 4.69
N SER A 28 7.65 14.31 5.76
CA SER A 28 6.76 15.48 5.82
C SER A 28 7.54 16.80 5.74
N THR A 29 8.70 16.88 6.40
CA THR A 29 9.59 18.06 6.32
C THR A 29 10.11 18.28 4.90
N ALA A 30 10.24 17.20 4.12
CA ALA A 30 10.63 17.24 2.72
C ALA A 30 9.43 17.42 1.75
N GLY A 31 8.22 17.66 2.26
CA GLY A 31 7.00 17.86 1.48
C GLY A 31 6.40 16.56 0.90
N ILE A 32 6.85 15.39 1.35
CA ILE A 32 6.36 14.09 0.89
C ILE A 32 5.32 13.58 1.89
N GLN A 33 4.09 13.39 1.42
CA GLN A 33 3.01 12.81 2.19
C GLN A 33 2.86 11.34 1.80
N VAL A 34 2.98 10.45 2.78
CA VAL A 34 2.84 9.00 2.63
C VAL A 34 2.17 8.45 3.88
N ASP A 35 1.50 7.31 3.75
CA ASP A 35 0.93 6.61 4.89
C ASP A 35 1.96 5.68 5.58
N ASP A 36 1.58 5.14 6.74
CA ASP A 36 2.46 4.27 7.53
C ASP A 36 2.72 2.92 6.84
N ASP A 37 1.78 2.42 6.04
CA ASP A 37 1.95 1.18 5.26
C ASP A 37 3.08 1.35 4.23
N GLU A 38 3.11 2.48 3.53
CA GLU A 38 4.15 2.84 2.56
C GLU A 38 5.52 3.07 3.23
N ILE A 39 5.54 3.69 4.41
CA ILE A 39 6.78 3.87 5.20
C ILE A 39 7.36 2.52 5.62
N VAL A 40 6.55 1.63 6.20
CA VAL A 40 7.00 0.30 6.62
C VAL A 40 7.42 -0.54 5.42
N LEU A 41 6.71 -0.44 4.29
CA LEU A 41 7.09 -1.12 3.05
C LEU A 41 8.46 -0.65 2.53
N ALA A 42 8.71 0.67 2.52
CA ALA A 42 10.00 1.23 2.13
C ALA A 42 11.13 0.74 3.04
N TRP A 43 10.87 0.69 4.36
CA TRP A 43 11.85 0.21 5.34
C TRP A 43 12.13 -1.30 5.20
N ALA A 44 11.11 -2.09 4.87
CA ALA A 44 11.28 -3.52 4.59
C ALA A 44 12.13 -3.74 3.33
N HIS A 45 11.89 -2.99 2.25
CA HIS A 45 12.72 -3.06 1.03
C HIS A 45 14.16 -2.63 1.26
N TYR A 46 14.38 -1.58 2.06
CA TYR A 46 15.72 -1.18 2.47
C TYR A 46 16.40 -2.29 3.27
N SER A 47 15.75 -2.83 4.29
CA SER A 47 16.31 -3.89 5.15
C SER A 47 16.62 -5.17 4.36
N ASP A 48 15.75 -5.53 3.41
CA ASP A 48 15.93 -6.68 2.53
C ASP A 48 17.16 -6.55 1.62
N THR A 49 17.48 -5.33 1.16
CA THR A 49 18.71 -5.04 0.37
C THR A 49 19.98 -5.47 1.11
N TRP A 50 19.93 -5.51 2.44
CA TRP A 50 21.05 -5.88 3.32
C TRP A 50 20.83 -7.23 4.03
N CYS A 51 19.84 -8.02 3.60
CA CYS A 51 19.47 -9.29 4.22
C CYS A 51 19.20 -9.21 5.75
N ALA A 52 18.80 -8.04 6.25
CA ALA A 52 18.48 -7.81 7.65
C ALA A 52 16.97 -7.91 7.90
N GLN A 53 16.55 -8.39 9.07
CA GLN A 53 15.13 -8.40 9.47
C GLN A 53 14.56 -6.98 9.54
N TRP A 54 15.17 -6.12 10.34
CA TRP A 54 14.89 -4.69 10.38
C TRP A 54 16.20 -3.97 10.62
N LEU A 55 16.62 -3.16 9.66
CA LEU A 55 17.88 -2.43 9.76
C LEU A 55 17.67 -1.18 10.60
N ALA A 56 18.59 -0.92 11.54
CA ALA A 56 18.55 0.29 12.34
C ALA A 56 18.54 1.53 11.44
N LEU A 57 17.72 2.52 11.79
CA LEU A 57 17.68 3.77 11.04
C LEU A 57 18.99 4.53 11.25
N PRO A 58 19.53 5.20 10.22
CA PRO A 58 20.70 6.06 10.40
C PRO A 58 20.39 7.20 11.38
N ASP A 59 21.41 7.69 12.08
CA ASP A 59 21.26 8.77 13.06
C ASP A 59 20.93 10.11 12.39
N ALA A 60 21.41 10.32 11.17
CA ALA A 60 21.23 11.57 10.45
C ALA A 60 19.97 11.56 9.56
N ASP A 61 19.10 12.57 9.72
CA ASP A 61 17.82 12.63 9.00
C ASP A 61 17.97 12.77 7.49
N HIS A 62 19.06 13.38 7.01
CA HIS A 62 19.30 13.52 5.56
C HIS A 62 19.65 12.17 4.91
N GLU A 63 20.35 11.29 5.61
CA GLU A 63 20.62 9.92 5.15
C GLU A 63 19.34 9.09 5.19
N LEU A 64 18.56 9.23 6.26
CA LEU A 64 17.24 8.60 6.38
C LEU A 64 16.33 9.02 5.21
N LEU A 65 16.26 10.31 4.90
CA LEU A 65 15.46 10.80 3.78
C LEU A 65 15.91 10.22 2.44
N ALA A 66 17.23 10.10 2.21
CA ALA A 66 17.77 9.54 0.98
C ALA A 66 17.41 8.06 0.82
N ILE A 67 17.49 7.28 1.91
CA ILE A 67 17.07 5.88 1.94
C ILE A 67 15.57 5.78 1.66
N LEU A 68 14.75 6.54 2.38
CA LEU A 68 13.29 6.51 2.21
C LEU A 68 12.89 6.87 0.78
N ARG A 69 13.44 7.94 0.20
CA ARG A 69 13.14 8.31 -1.20
C ARG A 69 13.51 7.23 -2.21
N LYS A 70 14.57 6.47 -1.95
CA LYS A 70 15.03 5.40 -2.83
C LYS A 70 14.12 4.17 -2.78
N HIS A 71 13.54 3.89 -1.61
CA HIS A 71 12.78 2.66 -1.36
C HIS A 71 11.28 2.88 -1.22
N LEU A 72 10.81 4.13 -1.16
CA LEU A 72 9.39 4.45 -1.20
C LEU A 72 8.78 3.85 -2.48
N PRO A 73 7.61 3.21 -2.38
CA PRO A 73 6.90 2.80 -3.56
C PRO A 73 6.59 4.02 -4.43
N GLU A 74 6.50 3.82 -5.74
CA GLU A 74 5.99 4.88 -6.60
C GLU A 74 4.64 5.34 -6.06
N PRO A 75 4.37 6.67 -6.06
CA PRO A 75 3.15 7.21 -5.48
C PRO A 75 1.95 6.44 -6.01
N ARG A 76 1.18 5.83 -5.10
CA ARG A 76 0.00 5.05 -5.46
C ARG A 76 -0.94 5.97 -6.25
N LYS A 77 -1.11 5.66 -7.54
CA LYS A 77 -2.14 6.31 -8.35
C LYS A 77 -3.48 5.91 -7.75
N VAL A 78 -4.13 6.84 -7.06
CA VAL A 78 -5.49 6.66 -6.55
C VAL A 78 -6.44 6.74 -7.74
N TRP A 79 -7.28 5.72 -7.88
CA TRP A 79 -8.31 5.68 -8.91
C TRP A 79 -9.66 5.90 -8.25
N GLN A 80 -10.42 6.83 -8.80
CA GLN A 80 -11.83 6.96 -8.46
C GLN A 80 -12.62 6.00 -9.34
N VAL A 81 -13.47 5.19 -8.70
CA VAL A 81 -14.40 4.28 -9.37
C VAL A 81 -15.82 4.77 -9.12
N VAL A 82 -16.72 4.53 -10.08
CA VAL A 82 -18.15 4.83 -9.95
C VAL A 82 -18.87 3.54 -9.57
N ILE A 83 -19.80 3.65 -8.62
CA ILE A 83 -20.74 2.60 -8.27
C ILE A 83 -22.10 3.01 -8.84
N GLU A 84 -22.66 2.19 -9.71
CA GLU A 84 -23.96 2.40 -10.35
C GLU A 84 -24.99 1.41 -9.80
N ASP A 85 -26.24 1.86 -9.70
CA ASP A 85 -27.39 0.97 -9.43
C ASP A 85 -27.61 0.10 -10.67
N ALA A 86 -27.71 -1.22 -10.50
CA ALA A 86 -27.96 -2.12 -11.63
C ALA A 86 -29.37 -1.94 -12.23
N GLY A 87 -30.29 -1.31 -11.49
CA GLY A 87 -31.60 -0.90 -11.98
C GLY A 87 -32.60 -2.04 -12.18
N ASP A 88 -32.31 -3.23 -11.65
CA ASP A 88 -33.19 -4.40 -11.70
C ASP A 88 -34.07 -4.55 -10.43
N GLY A 89 -33.86 -3.67 -9.45
CA GLY A 89 -34.60 -3.64 -8.19
C GLY A 89 -34.16 -4.70 -7.17
N THR A 90 -33.06 -5.42 -7.41
CA THR A 90 -32.53 -6.44 -6.48
C THR A 90 -31.59 -5.86 -5.43
N GLY A 91 -31.12 -4.62 -5.64
CA GLY A 91 -30.22 -3.91 -4.72
C GLY A 91 -28.74 -4.26 -4.92
N ASP A 92 -28.40 -4.86 -6.05
CA ASP A 92 -27.03 -5.03 -6.52
C ASP A 92 -26.46 -3.73 -7.12
N ALA A 93 -25.13 -3.71 -7.24
CA ALA A 93 -24.40 -2.53 -7.68
C ALA A 93 -23.30 -2.90 -8.68
N ILE A 94 -23.14 -2.07 -9.70
CA ILE A 94 -22.12 -2.22 -10.75
C ILE A 94 -20.94 -1.32 -10.39
N ILE A 95 -19.75 -1.90 -10.27
CA ILE A 95 -18.50 -1.15 -10.06
C ILE A 95 -17.81 -0.96 -11.42
N VAL A 96 -17.67 0.28 -11.86
CA VAL A 96 -17.03 0.61 -13.13
C VAL A 96 -15.54 0.89 -12.92
N PHE A 97 -14.69 -0.02 -13.38
CA PHE A 97 -13.23 0.12 -13.29
C PHE A 97 -12.67 0.91 -14.49
N PRO A 98 -11.81 1.92 -14.27
CA PRO A 98 -11.08 2.57 -15.35
C PRO A 98 -10.24 1.56 -16.15
N ILE A 99 -10.26 1.65 -17.48
CA ILE A 99 -9.55 0.69 -18.34
C ILE A 99 -8.03 0.69 -18.09
N ASP A 100 -7.46 1.86 -17.80
CA ASP A 100 -6.05 2.00 -17.46
C ASP A 100 -5.70 1.31 -16.13
N LEU A 101 -6.64 1.23 -15.17
CA LEU A 101 -6.45 0.48 -13.94
C LEU A 101 -6.39 -1.02 -14.24
N LEU A 102 -7.34 -1.54 -15.03
CA LEU A 102 -7.38 -2.95 -15.44
C LEU A 102 -6.09 -3.35 -16.19
N ALA A 103 -5.66 -2.53 -17.15
CA ALA A 103 -4.41 -2.74 -17.88
C ALA A 103 -3.19 -2.74 -16.95
N ARG A 104 -3.17 -1.86 -15.94
CA ARG A 104 -2.06 -1.78 -14.96
C ARG A 104 -1.99 -3.00 -14.06
N ILE A 105 -3.13 -3.54 -13.61
CA ILE A 105 -3.18 -4.73 -12.73
C ILE A 105 -3.23 -6.04 -13.51
N GLY A 106 -3.32 -5.98 -14.84
CA GLY A 106 -3.34 -7.14 -15.73
C GLY A 106 -4.62 -7.97 -15.61
N TRP A 107 -5.72 -7.36 -15.23
CA TRP A 107 -7.05 -7.99 -15.23
C TRP A 107 -7.68 -7.86 -16.61
N ASN A 108 -8.29 -8.94 -17.07
CA ASN A 108 -8.99 -9.00 -18.35
C ASN A 108 -10.48 -9.29 -18.14
N VAL A 109 -11.27 -9.06 -19.19
CA VAL A 109 -12.63 -9.59 -19.26
C VAL A 109 -12.55 -11.12 -19.10
N ASP A 110 -13.52 -11.68 -18.38
CA ASP A 110 -13.62 -13.11 -18.03
C ASP A 110 -12.62 -13.61 -16.98
N ASP A 111 -11.76 -12.75 -16.40
CA ASP A 111 -10.98 -13.12 -15.22
C ASP A 111 -11.91 -13.34 -14.01
N ASP A 112 -11.75 -14.47 -13.34
CA ASP A 112 -12.46 -14.74 -12.09
C ASP A 112 -11.88 -13.92 -10.94
N LEU A 113 -12.74 -13.12 -10.32
CA LEU A 113 -12.41 -12.34 -9.14
C LEU A 113 -13.02 -12.98 -7.90
N GLU A 114 -12.36 -12.81 -6.76
CA GLU A 114 -12.97 -12.99 -5.45
C GLU A 114 -13.01 -11.67 -4.69
N ILE A 115 -14.04 -11.56 -3.87
CA ILE A 115 -14.28 -10.42 -3.00
C ILE A 115 -14.08 -10.90 -1.57
N ILE A 116 -13.12 -10.29 -0.87
CA ILE A 116 -12.84 -10.52 0.54
C ILE A 116 -13.32 -9.29 1.32
N THR A 117 -14.22 -9.51 2.26
CA THR A 117 -14.60 -8.47 3.23
C THR A 117 -13.57 -8.45 4.35
N ALA A 118 -12.78 -7.37 4.42
CA ALA A 118 -11.85 -7.11 5.50
C ALA A 118 -12.53 -6.32 6.64
N SER A 119 -11.79 -6.03 7.70
CA SER A 119 -12.30 -5.24 8.83
C SER A 119 -12.71 -3.82 8.40
N ALA A 120 -13.60 -3.21 9.19
CA ALA A 120 -14.03 -1.81 9.04
C ALA A 120 -14.65 -1.44 7.69
N GLY A 121 -15.37 -2.36 7.03
CA GLY A 121 -16.08 -2.06 5.77
C GLY A 121 -15.17 -1.98 4.54
N THR A 122 -13.92 -2.43 4.67
CA THR A 122 -13.00 -2.54 3.54
C THR A 122 -13.33 -3.78 2.72
N MET A 123 -13.39 -3.63 1.40
CA MET A 123 -13.51 -4.75 0.46
C MET A 123 -12.25 -4.88 -0.37
N ILE A 124 -11.70 -6.09 -0.44
CA ILE A 124 -10.53 -6.40 -1.25
C ILE A 124 -11.01 -7.26 -2.42
N LEU A 125 -10.76 -6.82 -3.64
CA LEU A 125 -10.94 -7.63 -4.83
C LEU A 125 -9.57 -8.19 -5.24
N ARG A 126 -9.50 -9.51 -5.44
CA ARG A 126 -8.31 -10.16 -6.01
C ARG A 126 -8.71 -11.09 -7.15
N ARG A 127 -7.82 -11.24 -8.14
CA ARG A 127 -7.97 -12.29 -9.15
C ARG A 127 -7.72 -13.65 -8.51
N LYS A 128 -8.55 -14.64 -8.83
CA LYS A 128 -8.27 -16.04 -8.49
C LYS A 128 -7.12 -16.56 -9.34
N GLU A 129 -6.26 -17.37 -8.73
CA GLU A 129 -5.20 -18.08 -9.47
C GLU A 129 -5.77 -19.18 -10.36
#